data_AF-A0A6D2JDB3-F1
#
_entry.id   AF-A0A6D2JDB3-F1
#
_cell.length_a   1.000
_cell.length_b   1.000
_cell.length_c   1.000
_cell.angle_alpha   90.00
_cell.angle_beta   90.00
_cell.angle_gamma   90.00
#
_symmetry.space_group_name_H-M   'P 1'
#
loop_
_entity.id
_entity.type
_entity.pdbx_description
1 polymer ?
#
loop_
_entity_poly.entity_id
_entity_poly.type
_entity_poly.pdbx_seq_one_letter_code
_entity_poly.pdbx_strand_id
1 'polypeptide(L)'
;MCNLTSLCAEPMDILLGERGIKGRPFFEKCLRSRNRQATYFEALRLAVSGNLYRAIILMESNGTEDPYSVLAAAILSILSGDEEDAGMLLRIFAEKHAPLNSDRARSLGICLTRQISSFCPSYFGRNISSFTYPPDLMPPCVFEHRQTPRICNTCSIYWSARRVYSML
;
A
#
# COMPACT_ATOMS: atom_id res chain seq x y z
N MET A 1 1.50 22.32 6.89
CA MET A 1 0.95 21.00 6.52
C MET A 1 0.28 20.41 7.75
N CYS A 2 -1.01 20.05 7.67
CA CYS A 2 -1.74 19.40 8.76
C CYS A 2 -1.27 17.94 8.83
N ASN A 3 -0.48 17.60 9.84
CA ASN A 3 0.09 16.27 10.01
C ASN A 3 -0.97 15.38 10.68
N LEU A 4 -1.73 14.60 9.91
CA LEU A 4 -2.81 13.77 10.49
C LEU A 4 -2.27 12.77 11.53
N THR A 5 -1.01 12.35 11.40
CA THR A 5 -0.34 11.50 12.40
C THR A 5 -0.05 12.21 13.73
N SER A 6 -0.03 13.55 13.81
CA SER A 6 0.08 14.26 15.09
C SER A 6 -1.25 14.47 15.79
N LEU A 7 -2.38 14.18 15.12
CA LEU A 7 -3.73 14.24 15.69
C LEU A 7 -4.24 12.89 16.18
N CYS A 8 -3.47 11.82 15.96
CA CYS A 8 -3.82 10.46 16.31
C CYS A 8 -2.74 9.96 17.28
N ALA A 9 -3.06 9.97 18.57
CA ALA A 9 -2.14 9.54 19.62
C ALA A 9 -1.87 8.03 19.52
N GLU A 10 -2.83 7.29 18.97
CA GLU A 10 -2.67 5.88 18.64
C GLU A 10 -3.11 5.58 17.19
N PRO A 11 -2.48 4.59 16.50
CA PRO A 11 -2.95 4.10 15.20
C PRO A 11 -4.44 3.69 15.21
N MET A 12 -4.95 3.34 16.40
CA MET A 12 -6.35 2.99 16.68
C MET A 12 -7.30 4.20 16.60
N ASP A 13 -6.83 5.44 16.72
CA ASP A 13 -7.66 6.64 16.51
C ASP A 13 -8.06 6.80 15.02
N ILE A 14 -7.34 6.11 14.13
CA ILE A 14 -7.62 5.96 12.69
C ILE A 14 -8.12 4.54 12.39
N LEU A 15 -8.52 3.73 13.38
CA LEU A 15 -9.25 2.49 13.08
C LEU A 15 -10.66 2.83 12.60
N LEU A 16 -10.71 3.13 11.31
CA LEU A 16 -11.87 3.41 10.51
C LEU A 16 -12.59 2.07 10.28
N GLY A 17 -13.30 1.60 11.28
CA GLY A 17 -14.08 0.35 11.22
C GLY A 17 -15.38 0.42 12.01
N GLU A 18 -15.42 1.17 13.11
CA GLU A 18 -16.60 1.26 13.96
C GLU A 18 -17.12 2.70 14.04
N ARG A 19 -18.44 2.86 13.83
CA ARG A 19 -19.15 4.11 14.12
C ARG A 19 -18.97 4.39 15.62
N GLY A 20 -18.17 5.39 16.00
CA GLY A 20 -18.01 5.77 17.41
C GLY A 20 -16.71 6.47 17.79
N ILE A 21 -15.67 6.45 16.94
CA ILE A 21 -14.39 7.10 17.27
C ILE A 21 -14.46 8.61 16.98
N LYS A 22 -14.06 9.43 17.96
CA LYS A 22 -14.12 10.91 17.94
C LYS A 22 -13.42 11.56 16.73
N GLY A 23 -12.54 10.84 16.03
CA GLY A 23 -11.79 11.32 14.86
C GLY A 23 -12.49 11.19 13.49
N ARG A 24 -13.53 10.36 13.33
CA ARG A 24 -14.14 10.09 12.02
C ARG A 24 -14.69 11.35 11.32
N PRO A 25 -15.43 12.27 11.99
CA PRO A 25 -15.93 13.48 11.34
C PRO A 25 -14.82 14.41 10.83
N PHE A 26 -13.69 14.48 11.55
CA PHE A 26 -12.53 15.27 11.11
C PHE A 26 -11.85 14.62 9.91
N PHE A 27 -11.62 13.30 9.95
CA PHE A 27 -11.08 12.53 8.83
C PHE A 27 -11.92 12.70 7.56
N GLU A 28 -13.24 12.63 7.68
CA GLU A 28 -14.16 12.86 6.55
C GLU A 28 -14.06 14.27 5.98
N LYS A 29 -13.83 15.30 6.82
CA LYS A 29 -13.52 16.65 6.32
C LYS A 29 -12.20 16.65 5.54
N CYS A 30 -11.16 16.00 6.05
CA CYS A 30 -9.88 15.89 5.34
C CYS A 30 -10.02 15.19 3.98
N LEU A 31 -10.82 14.12 3.90
CA LEU A 31 -11.15 13.44 2.64
C LEU A 31 -11.86 14.37 1.66
N ARG A 32 -12.89 15.10 2.10
CA ARG A 32 -13.62 16.06 1.25
C ARG A 32 -12.70 17.18 0.74
N SER A 33 -11.70 17.56 1.52
CA SER A 33 -10.66 18.52 1.14
C SER A 33 -9.52 17.92 0.31
N ARG A 34 -9.61 16.66 -0.14
CA ARG A 34 -8.58 15.95 -0.92
C ARG A 34 -7.20 15.95 -0.24
N ASN A 35 -7.17 15.83 1.08
CA ASN A 35 -5.91 15.68 1.81
C ASN A 35 -5.24 14.35 1.43
N ARG A 36 -4.03 14.40 0.87
CA ARG A 36 -3.33 13.22 0.35
C ARG A 36 -3.19 12.09 1.38
N GLN A 37 -2.87 12.42 2.62
CA GLN A 37 -2.69 11.45 3.69
C GLN A 37 -4.03 10.79 4.06
N ALA A 38 -5.12 11.57 4.17
CA ALA A 38 -6.45 11.02 4.41
C ALA A 38 -6.90 10.11 3.26
N THR A 39 -6.72 10.56 2.01
CA THR A 39 -7.01 9.79 0.80
C THR A 39 -6.26 8.45 0.79
N TYR A 40 -4.97 8.47 1.11
CA TYR A 40 -4.13 7.28 1.21
C TYR A 40 -4.65 6.28 2.26
N PHE A 41 -4.94 6.75 3.48
CA PHE A 41 -5.43 5.87 4.56
C PHE A 41 -6.84 5.32 4.29
N GLU A 42 -7.73 6.10 3.68
CA GLU A 42 -9.04 5.60 3.26
C GLU A 42 -8.90 4.54 2.15
N ALA A 43 -7.94 4.69 1.25
CA ALA A 43 -7.66 3.68 0.23
C ALA A 43 -7.16 2.37 0.87
N LEU A 44 -6.26 2.43 1.86
CA LEU A 44 -5.84 1.24 2.61
C LEU A 44 -7.02 0.55 3.30
N ARG A 45 -7.90 1.33 3.94
CA ARG A 45 -9.13 0.81 4.57
C ARG A 45 -10.03 0.10 3.55
N LEU A 46 -10.21 0.68 2.36
CA LEU A 46 -10.98 0.09 1.27
C LEU A 46 -10.35 -1.23 0.79
N ALA A 47 -9.03 -1.27 0.63
CA ALA A 47 -8.31 -2.49 0.27
C ALA A 47 -8.51 -3.60 1.30
N VAL A 48 -8.40 -3.28 2.59
CA VAL A 48 -8.67 -4.21 3.71
C VAL A 48 -10.12 -4.71 3.73
N SER A 49 -11.08 -3.88 3.32
CA SER A 49 -12.48 -4.31 3.16
C SER A 49 -12.75 -5.14 1.90
N GLY A 50 -11.72 -5.43 1.09
CA GLY A 50 -11.83 -6.20 -0.16
C GLY A 50 -12.16 -5.37 -1.40
N ASN A 51 -12.21 -4.03 -1.31
CA ASN A 51 -12.53 -3.16 -2.44
C ASN A 51 -11.25 -2.60 -3.10
N LEU A 52 -10.47 -3.49 -3.74
CA LEU A 52 -9.20 -3.15 -4.38
C LEU A 52 -9.37 -2.07 -5.46
N TYR A 53 -10.38 -2.21 -6.32
CA TYR A 53 -10.63 -1.27 -7.42
C TYR A 53 -10.80 0.18 -6.93
N ARG A 54 -11.66 0.40 -5.92
CA ARG A 54 -11.83 1.75 -5.36
C ARG A 54 -10.60 2.24 -4.62
N ALA A 55 -9.85 1.33 -3.98
CA ALA A 55 -8.61 1.69 -3.31
C ALA A 55 -7.57 2.20 -4.31
N ILE A 56 -7.37 1.51 -5.44
CA ILE A 56 -6.43 1.90 -6.51
C ILE A 56 -6.79 3.28 -7.06
N ILE A 57 -8.04 3.49 -7.48
CA ILE A 57 -8.51 4.80 -7.99
C ILE A 57 -8.24 5.93 -6.99
N LEU A 58 -8.50 5.65 -5.70
CA LEU A 58 -8.31 6.66 -4.67
C LEU A 58 -6.82 6.99 -4.47
N MET A 59 -5.93 6.00 -4.54
CA MET A 59 -4.48 6.22 -4.49
C MET A 59 -3.98 6.99 -5.71
N GLU A 60 -4.42 6.66 -6.91
CA GLU A 60 -4.05 7.38 -8.13
C GLU A 60 -4.52 8.83 -8.13
N SER A 61 -5.64 9.13 -7.46
CA SER A 61 -6.14 10.50 -7.31
C SER A 61 -5.19 11.42 -6.51
N ASN A 62 -4.25 10.86 -5.73
CA ASN A 62 -3.18 11.62 -5.09
C ASN A 62 -2.07 12.05 -6.08
N GLY A 63 -2.11 11.54 -7.31
CA GLY A 63 -1.11 11.75 -8.34
C GLY A 63 0.17 10.94 -8.09
N THR A 64 1.17 11.20 -8.92
CA THR A 64 2.43 10.44 -8.93
C THR A 64 3.52 11.02 -8.03
N GLU A 65 3.22 12.08 -7.28
CA GLU A 65 4.16 12.80 -6.40
C GLU A 65 4.22 12.24 -4.98
N ASP A 66 3.25 11.40 -4.57
CA ASP A 66 3.26 10.75 -3.26
C ASP A 66 3.80 9.31 -3.36
N PRO A 67 5.00 9.01 -2.81
CA PRO A 67 5.62 7.69 -2.95
C PRO A 67 4.78 6.57 -2.34
N TYR A 68 4.05 6.85 -1.26
CA TYR A 68 3.21 5.86 -0.58
C TYR A 68 2.02 5.47 -1.44
N SER A 69 1.32 6.45 -2.01
CA SER A 69 0.17 6.20 -2.89
C SER A 69 0.58 5.47 -4.16
N VAL A 70 1.68 5.87 -4.81
CA VAL A 70 2.16 5.18 -6.02
C VAL A 70 2.56 3.73 -5.73
N LEU A 71 3.36 3.50 -4.68
CA LEU A 71 3.80 2.14 -4.34
C LEU A 71 2.63 1.26 -3.92
N ALA A 72 1.70 1.82 -3.14
CA ALA A 72 0.53 1.08 -2.70
C ALA A 72 -0.39 0.76 -3.88
N ALA A 73 -0.65 1.71 -4.79
CA ALA A 73 -1.42 1.46 -6.00
C ALA A 73 -0.79 0.34 -6.84
N ALA A 74 0.53 0.41 -7.07
CA ALA A 74 1.26 -0.62 -7.80
C ALA A 74 1.08 -2.02 -7.18
N ILE A 75 1.20 -2.12 -5.85
CA ILE A 75 1.00 -3.38 -5.13
C ILE A 75 -0.45 -3.84 -5.23
N LEU A 76 -1.43 -2.94 -5.08
CA LEU A 76 -2.83 -3.34 -5.22
C LEU A 76 -3.17 -3.78 -6.65
N SER A 77 -2.54 -3.21 -7.68
CA SER A 77 -2.68 -3.67 -9.08
C SER A 77 -2.10 -5.07 -9.30
N ILE A 78 -0.95 -5.40 -8.69
CA ILE A 78 -0.40 -6.77 -8.66
C ILE A 78 -1.43 -7.74 -8.08
N LEU A 79 -2.10 -7.32 -7.01
CA LEU A 79 -3.10 -8.09 -6.28
C LEU A 79 -4.43 -8.18 -7.04
N SER A 80 -4.78 -7.23 -7.91
CA SER A 80 -5.93 -7.36 -8.82
C SER A 80 -5.60 -8.18 -10.07
N GLY A 81 -4.32 -8.50 -10.29
CA GLY A 81 -3.86 -9.20 -11.49
C GLY A 81 -3.70 -8.27 -12.70
N ASP A 82 -3.70 -6.96 -12.47
CA ASP A 82 -3.47 -5.96 -13.51
C ASP A 82 -1.97 -5.74 -13.69
N GLU A 83 -1.38 -6.57 -14.55
CA GLU A 83 0.07 -6.59 -14.80
C GLU A 83 0.57 -5.29 -15.44
N GLU A 84 -0.22 -4.71 -16.33
CA GLU A 84 0.14 -3.51 -17.09
C GLU A 84 0.23 -2.30 -16.15
N ASP A 85 -0.83 -2.05 -15.37
CA ASP A 85 -0.86 -0.96 -14.41
C ASP A 85 0.17 -1.15 -13.29
N ALA A 86 0.33 -2.38 -12.79
CA ALA A 86 1.38 -2.69 -11.82
C ALA A 86 2.78 -2.35 -12.37
N GLY A 87 3.08 -2.74 -13.60
CA GLY A 87 4.36 -2.48 -14.25
C GLY A 87 4.59 -0.98 -14.46
N MET A 88 3.58 -0.26 -14.96
CA MET A 88 3.64 1.20 -15.14
C MET A 88 3.92 1.91 -13.81
N LEU A 89 3.13 1.62 -12.77
CA LEU A 89 3.24 2.30 -11.47
C LEU A 89 4.57 1.99 -10.76
N LEU A 90 5.09 0.76 -10.87
CA LEU A 90 6.42 0.41 -10.34
C LEU A 90 7.53 1.18 -11.06
N ARG A 91 7.45 1.39 -12.37
CA ARG A 91 8.42 2.20 -13.12
C ARG A 91 8.34 3.68 -12.74
N ILE A 92 7.14 4.24 -12.62
CA ILE A 92 6.93 5.60 -12.11
C ILE A 92 7.53 5.77 -10.72
N PHE A 93 7.30 4.79 -9.84
CA PHE A 93 7.90 4.77 -8.51
C PHE A 93 9.43 4.75 -8.56
N ALA A 94 9.99 3.86 -9.39
CA ALA A 94 11.43 3.71 -9.56
C ALA A 94 12.11 5.00 -10.05
N GLU A 95 11.47 5.68 -11.00
CA GLU A 95 11.97 6.91 -11.62
C GLU A 95 11.88 8.11 -10.67
N LYS A 96 10.72 8.31 -10.03
CA LYS A 96 10.46 9.53 -9.26
C LYS A 96 10.89 9.47 -7.79
N HIS A 97 10.81 8.28 -7.18
CA HIS A 97 10.86 8.16 -5.72
C HIS A 97 12.05 7.36 -5.22
N ALA A 98 12.26 6.17 -5.78
CA ALA A 98 13.32 5.28 -5.34
C ALA A 98 13.49 4.08 -6.28
N PRO A 99 14.72 3.79 -6.78
CA PRO A 99 14.98 2.52 -7.47
C PRO A 99 14.48 1.32 -6.67
N LEU A 100 13.87 0.33 -7.33
CA LEU A 100 13.21 -0.80 -6.65
C LEU A 100 14.15 -1.61 -5.77
N ASN A 101 15.45 -1.63 -6.08
CA ASN A 101 16.52 -2.31 -5.35
C ASN A 101 17.19 -1.43 -4.27
N SER A 102 16.61 -0.28 -3.92
CA SER A 102 17.19 0.64 -2.94
C SER A 102 16.68 0.38 -1.51
N ASP A 103 17.43 0.84 -0.52
CA ASP A 103 16.99 0.84 0.88
C ASP A 103 15.70 1.66 1.07
N ARG A 104 15.56 2.76 0.32
CA ARG A 104 14.38 3.63 0.35
C ARG A 104 13.12 2.88 -0.08
N ALA A 105 13.18 2.17 -1.21
CA ALA A 105 12.08 1.34 -1.71
C ALA A 105 11.72 0.25 -0.70
N ARG A 106 12.72 -0.43 -0.15
CA ARG A 106 12.54 -1.42 0.93
C ARG A 106 11.83 -0.83 2.15
N SER A 107 12.27 0.32 2.66
CA SER A 107 11.66 0.98 3.81
C SER A 107 10.20 1.37 3.55
N LEU A 108 9.88 1.84 2.35
CA LEU A 108 8.51 2.18 1.96
C LEU A 108 7.61 0.93 1.89
N GLY A 109 8.10 -0.17 1.33
CA GLY A 109 7.39 -1.45 1.31
C GLY A 109 7.14 -2.01 2.72
N ILE A 110 8.11 -1.91 3.63
CA ILE A 110 7.93 -2.28 5.05
C ILE A 110 6.89 -1.38 5.71
N CYS A 111 6.95 -0.06 5.47
CA CYS A 111 6.00 0.89 6.03
C CYS A 111 4.57 0.57 5.58
N LEU A 112 4.36 0.32 4.28
CA LEU A 112 3.06 -0.07 3.74
C LEU A 112 2.50 -1.33 4.42
N THR A 113 3.30 -2.38 4.55
CA THR A 113 2.84 -3.62 5.20
C THR A 113 2.46 -3.41 6.67
N ARG A 114 3.17 -2.53 7.39
CA ARG A 114 2.83 -2.13 8.77
C ARG A 114 1.53 -1.33 8.82
N GLN A 115 1.34 -0.38 7.90
CA GLN A 115 0.14 0.44 7.81
C GLN A 115 -1.11 -0.38 7.44
N ILE A 116 -0.99 -1.39 6.58
CA ILE A 116 -2.10 -2.32 6.32
C ILE A 116 -2.39 -3.18 7.54
N SER A 117 -1.35 -3.67 8.22
CA SER A 117 -1.51 -4.46 9.45
C SER A 117 -2.24 -3.70 10.55
N SER A 118 -2.09 -2.38 10.64
CA SER A 118 -2.78 -1.58 11.66
C SER A 118 -4.29 -1.48 11.45
N PHE A 119 -4.81 -1.91 10.30
CA PHE A 119 -6.26 -2.05 10.06
C PHE A 119 -6.82 -3.42 10.47
N CYS A 120 -6.02 -4.26 11.14
CA CYS A 120 -6.40 -5.59 11.61
C CYS A 120 -7.09 -6.42 10.52
N PRO A 121 -6.43 -6.65 9.37
CA PRO A 121 -7.05 -7.39 8.27
C PRO A 121 -7.37 -8.83 8.71
N SER A 122 -8.30 -9.48 8.02
CA SER A 122 -8.73 -10.85 8.39
C SER A 122 -7.64 -11.91 8.20
N TYR A 123 -6.58 -11.58 7.46
CA TYR A 123 -5.54 -12.50 6.98
C TYR A 123 -6.15 -13.62 6.10
N PHE A 124 -5.34 -14.33 5.33
CA PHE A 124 -5.73 -15.46 4.46
C PHE A 124 -6.20 -15.18 3.02
N GLY A 125 -5.96 -14.00 2.42
CA GLY A 125 -6.16 -13.86 0.96
C GLY A 125 -7.62 -13.87 0.51
N ARG A 126 -8.60 -13.86 1.43
CA ARG A 126 -9.97 -14.31 1.13
C ARG A 126 -10.68 -13.44 0.10
N ASN A 127 -10.25 -12.18 -0.04
CA ASN A 127 -10.86 -11.23 -0.96
C ASN A 127 -10.08 -11.05 -2.27
N ILE A 128 -8.99 -11.79 -2.46
CA ILE A 128 -8.08 -11.60 -3.61
C ILE A 128 -7.96 -12.88 -4.43
N SER A 129 -8.44 -12.81 -5.68
CA SER A 129 -8.45 -13.93 -6.61
C SER A 129 -7.16 -14.10 -7.43
N SER A 130 -6.26 -13.11 -7.44
CA SER A 130 -5.09 -13.09 -8.31
C SER A 130 -3.83 -12.53 -7.62
N PHE A 131 -2.67 -12.92 -8.13
CA PHE A 131 -1.39 -12.29 -7.81
C PHE A 131 -0.53 -12.37 -9.08
N THR A 132 -0.36 -11.24 -9.75
CA THR A 132 0.40 -11.15 -11.00
C THR A 132 1.45 -10.07 -10.88
N TYR A 133 2.70 -10.47 -10.67
CA TYR A 133 3.82 -9.54 -10.60
C TYR A 133 4.39 -9.34 -12.02
N PRO A 134 4.65 -8.09 -12.46
CA PRO A 134 5.16 -7.80 -13.80
C PRO A 134 6.43 -8.62 -14.13
N PRO A 135 6.41 -9.47 -15.18
CA PRO A 135 7.51 -10.39 -15.50
C PRO A 135 8.84 -9.70 -15.78
N ASP A 136 8.80 -8.53 -16.41
CA ASP A 136 9.99 -7.75 -16.76
C ASP A 136 10.65 -7.08 -15.55
N LEU A 137 9.87 -6.87 -14.47
CA LEU A 137 10.34 -6.33 -13.20
C LEU A 137 10.60 -7.43 -12.16
N MET A 138 10.46 -8.71 -12.54
CA MET A 138 10.63 -9.84 -11.64
C MET A 138 12.08 -9.87 -11.10
N PRO A 139 12.28 -9.82 -9.77
CA PRO A 139 13.62 -9.88 -9.21
C PRO A 139 14.27 -11.25 -9.47
N PRO A 140 15.51 -11.31 -9.99
CA PRO A 140 16.14 -12.59 -10.35
C PRO A 140 16.38 -13.49 -9.12
N CYS A 141 16.64 -12.89 -7.97
CA CYS A 141 16.93 -13.58 -6.71
C CYS A 141 15.67 -14.00 -5.92
N VAL A 142 14.45 -13.82 -6.48
CA VAL A 142 13.19 -14.06 -5.75
C VAL A 142 13.01 -15.51 -5.33
N PHE A 143 13.51 -16.46 -6.12
CA PHE A 143 13.40 -17.90 -5.84
C PHE A 143 14.51 -18.42 -4.91
N GLU A 144 15.62 -17.69 -4.79
CA GLU A 144 16.74 -18.02 -3.92
C GLU A 144 16.50 -17.51 -2.50
N HIS A 145 15.88 -16.34 -2.38
CA HIS A 145 15.53 -15.74 -1.10
C HIS A 145 14.15 -16.22 -0.63
N ARG A 146 14.10 -17.04 0.41
CA ARG A 146 12.86 -17.31 1.14
C ARG A 146 12.40 -16.05 1.89
N GLN A 147 11.12 -16.04 2.26
CA GLN A 147 10.47 -15.04 3.12
C GLN A 147 11.15 -14.99 4.50
N THR A 148 12.33 -14.36 4.54
CA THR A 148 13.24 -14.35 5.68
C THR A 148 13.68 -12.92 5.94
N PRO A 149 13.94 -12.55 7.21
CA PRO A 149 14.26 -11.19 7.60
C PRO A 149 15.63 -10.68 7.10
N ARG A 150 16.34 -11.44 6.25
CA ARG A 150 17.57 -10.98 5.58
C ARG A 150 17.20 -10.39 4.23
N ILE A 151 16.99 -9.07 4.25
CA ILE A 151 16.23 -8.36 3.23
C ILE A 151 17.16 -7.95 2.09
N CYS A 152 17.24 -8.80 1.07
CA CYS A 152 17.73 -8.38 -0.23
C CYS A 152 16.83 -7.23 -0.75
N ASN A 153 17.43 -6.08 -1.03
CA ASN A 153 16.68 -4.94 -1.55
C ASN A 153 16.11 -5.24 -2.93
N THR A 154 16.79 -6.05 -3.75
CA THR A 154 16.36 -6.41 -5.10
C THR A 154 14.99 -7.08 -5.12
N CYS A 155 14.70 -7.99 -4.17
CA CYS A 155 13.41 -8.67 -4.09
C CYS A 155 12.47 -8.11 -3.01
N SER A 156 12.80 -7.00 -2.35
CA SER A 156 12.00 -6.52 -1.21
C SER A 156 10.60 -6.10 -1.60
N ILE A 157 10.41 -5.45 -2.76
CA ILE A 157 9.08 -5.01 -3.21
C ILE A 157 8.19 -6.19 -3.57
N TYR A 158 8.73 -7.22 -4.23
CA TYR A 158 8.02 -8.48 -4.46
C TYR A 158 7.53 -9.10 -3.13
N TRP A 159 8.41 -9.19 -2.13
CA TRP A 159 8.04 -9.77 -0.83
C TRP A 159 7.07 -8.88 -0.05
N SER A 160 7.14 -7.55 -0.20
CA SER A 160 6.11 -6.64 0.30
C SER A 160 4.76 -6.93 -0.36
N ALA A 161 4.69 -7.08 -1.68
CA ALA A 161 3.45 -7.43 -2.39
C ALA A 161 2.89 -8.78 -1.92
N ARG A 162 3.74 -9.82 -1.81
CA ARG A 162 3.34 -11.12 -1.25
C ARG A 162 2.83 -11.03 0.18
N ARG A 163 3.43 -10.16 0.99
CA ARG A 163 3.00 -9.93 2.36
C ARG A 163 1.63 -9.26 2.41
N VAL A 164 1.39 -8.24 1.59
CA VAL A 164 0.08 -7.60 1.46
C VAL A 164 -0.97 -8.60 0.94
N TYR A 165 -0.63 -9.42 -0.05
CA TYR A 165 -1.51 -10.49 -0.55
C TYR A 165 -1.91 -11.48 0.56
N SER A 166 -1.02 -11.79 1.50
CA SER A 166 -1.37 -12.67 2.63
C SER A 166 -2.26 -12.01 3.70
N MET A 167 -2.33 -10.67 3.71
CA MET A 167 -3.09 -9.89 4.69
C MET A 167 -4.53 -9.67 4.24
N LEU A 168 -4.72 -9.22 3.00
CA LEU A 168 -6.02 -8.88 2.41
C LEU A 168 -6.80 -10.13 1.98
#